data_AF-A0A9W6XYZ4-F1
#
_entry.id   AF-A0A9W6XYZ4-F1
#
_cell.length_a   1.000
_cell.length_b   1.000
_cell.length_c   1.000
_cell.angle_alpha   90.00
_cell.angle_beta   90.00
_cell.angle_gamma   90.00
#
_symmetry.space_group_name_H-M   'P 1'
#
loop_
_entity.id
_entity.type
_entity.pdbx_description
1 polymer ?
#
loop_
_entity_poly.entity_id
_entity_poly.type
_entity_poly.pdbx_seq_one_letter_code
_entity_poly.pdbx_strand_id
1 'polypeptide(L)'
;MNSDVDYRFLSEPVGGEEIFLSPLSTSTKEKIDALYRDLLLLGGENAGNNESVHDELLRVPVMMGRTLDVRGSAKSGVCRASFSLLCDTEKGAADYKAMAECFHTLVLDDVPALSMAQHDQARRFILLVDEMYEHRMRLVASSEASEPCGIFQFDEESVRTASEGTNSPAAIEEEKQRVNKENAAVGVPTTSSWDAPVGAYGPAQMAGLDVGNLVALKDLKVAFKRAVSRLREMQSDKYLEENIRYRHQRAERLERVVEVVKDIKSGYKQVYSKQV
;
A
#
# COMPACT_ATOMS: atom_id res chain seq x y z
N MET A 1 -8.60 38.87 7.08
CA MET A 1 -7.51 38.21 7.82
C MET A 1 -7.99 36.80 8.11
N ASN A 2 -7.72 35.84 7.22
CA ASN A 2 -8.01 34.43 7.45
C ASN A 2 -6.67 33.74 7.74
N SER A 3 -6.26 33.74 8.99
CA SER A 3 -5.06 33.04 9.48
C SER A 3 -5.43 31.62 9.92
N ASP A 4 -6.13 30.89 9.05
CA ASP A 4 -6.47 29.46 9.25
C ASP A 4 -5.39 28.53 8.70
N VAL A 5 -4.34 29.11 8.12
CA VAL A 5 -3.18 28.38 7.63
C VAL A 5 -2.11 28.47 8.71
N ASP A 6 -1.91 27.38 9.45
CA ASP A 6 -0.80 27.28 10.39
C ASP A 6 0.52 27.10 9.59
N TYR A 7 1.26 28.19 9.50
CA TYR A 7 2.53 28.26 8.76
C TYR A 7 3.67 27.47 9.43
N ARG A 8 3.51 26.89 10.62
CA ARG A 8 4.53 25.96 11.17
C ARG A 8 4.61 24.63 10.42
N PHE A 9 3.51 24.25 9.75
CA PHE A 9 3.50 23.12 8.83
C PHE A 9 4.00 23.48 7.42
N LEU A 10 4.08 24.78 7.13
CA LEU A 10 4.71 25.36 5.93
C LEU A 10 6.17 25.76 6.17
N SER A 11 6.59 25.91 7.44
CA SER A 11 7.96 26.21 7.81
C SER A 11 8.77 24.94 7.67
N GLU A 12 9.17 24.74 6.42
CA GLU A 12 10.18 23.83 5.93
C GLU A 12 9.71 22.35 5.94
N PRO A 13 9.86 21.59 4.84
CA PRO A 13 10.04 20.15 5.02
C PRO A 13 11.17 20.06 6.05
N VAL A 14 10.94 19.42 7.20
CA VAL A 14 11.97 19.20 8.24
C VAL A 14 13.33 19.11 7.52
N GLY A 15 14.16 20.15 7.71
CA GLY A 15 14.98 20.79 6.67
C GLY A 15 15.46 19.92 5.50
N GLY A 16 14.79 19.96 4.34
CA GLY A 16 15.26 19.23 3.15
C GLY A 16 15.54 17.74 3.39
N GLU A 17 15.00 17.17 4.47
CA GLU A 17 15.27 15.81 4.87
C GLU A 17 14.58 14.85 3.90
N GLU A 18 15.37 13.91 3.41
CA GLU A 18 14.99 12.94 2.40
C GLU A 18 13.72 12.20 2.84
N ILE A 19 12.62 12.43 2.12
CA ILE A 19 11.35 11.72 2.29
C ILE A 19 11.53 10.20 2.11
N PHE A 20 12.60 9.81 1.42
CA PHE A 20 13.13 8.47 1.30
C PHE A 20 14.50 8.38 1.97
N LEU A 21 14.53 7.84 3.19
CA LEU A 21 15.79 7.62 3.90
C LEU A 21 16.44 6.32 3.41
N SER A 22 17.68 6.41 2.94
CA SER A 22 18.42 5.28 2.38
C SER A 22 19.91 5.34 2.74
N PRO A 23 20.63 4.19 2.77
CA PRO A 23 20.09 2.83 2.66
C PRO A 23 19.48 2.35 3.99
N LEU A 24 18.94 1.14 4.02
CA LEU A 24 18.49 0.51 5.27
C LEU A 24 19.70 0.26 6.19
N SER A 25 19.79 1.04 7.26
CA SER A 25 20.87 0.99 8.24
C SER A 25 20.35 1.35 9.62
N THR A 26 21.13 1.04 10.67
CA THR A 26 20.77 1.44 12.05
C THR A 26 20.61 2.96 12.18
N SER A 27 21.47 3.75 11.52
CA SER A 27 21.36 5.22 11.55
C SER A 27 20.09 5.70 10.85
N THR A 28 19.72 5.10 9.72
CA THR A 28 18.45 5.39 9.03
C THR A 28 17.24 5.08 9.91
N LYS A 29 17.30 3.98 10.66
CA LYS A 29 16.26 3.61 11.61
C LYS A 29 16.13 4.62 12.76
N GLU A 30 17.24 5.09 13.30
CA GLU A 30 17.23 6.13 14.34
C GLU A 30 16.65 7.45 13.82
N LYS A 31 16.98 7.83 12.57
CA LYS A 31 16.42 9.01 11.92
C LYS A 31 14.91 8.91 11.71
N ILE A 32 14.42 7.79 11.17
CA ILE A 32 12.98 7.61 10.95
C ILE A 32 12.22 7.53 12.29
N ASP A 33 12.83 6.97 13.33
CA ASP A 33 12.28 6.96 14.70
C ASP A 33 12.19 8.36 15.30
N ALA A 34 13.19 9.22 15.06
CA ALA A 34 13.15 10.62 15.47
C ALA A 34 12.07 11.40 14.71
N LEU A 35 12.05 11.30 13.37
CA LEU A 35 11.05 11.91 12.52
C LEU A 35 9.63 11.50 12.90
N TYR A 36 9.40 10.22 13.18
CA TYR A 36 8.09 9.74 13.60
C TYR A 36 7.65 10.40 14.91
N ARG A 37 8.54 10.51 15.91
CA ARG A 37 8.24 11.19 17.18
C ARG A 37 7.91 12.67 16.96
N ASP A 38 8.68 13.36 16.12
CA ASP A 38 8.44 14.77 15.84
C ASP A 38 7.10 14.98 15.10
N LEU A 39 6.77 14.10 14.15
CA LEU A 39 5.49 14.11 13.45
C LEU A 39 4.30 13.85 14.40
N LEU A 40 4.46 12.98 15.40
CA LEU A 40 3.44 12.77 16.43
C LEU A 40 3.20 14.05 17.23
N LEU A 41 4.27 14.74 17.66
CA LEU A 41 4.17 15.97 18.46
C LEU A 41 3.54 17.12 17.66
N LEU A 42 4.02 17.37 16.44
CA LEU A 42 3.53 18.44 15.57
C LEU A 42 2.05 18.27 15.21
N GLY A 43 1.60 17.03 14.95
CA GLY A 43 0.20 16.78 14.64
C GLY A 43 -0.75 17.01 15.81
N GLY A 44 -0.26 16.94 17.05
CA GLY A 44 -1.07 17.06 18.26
C GLY A 44 -1.31 18.47 18.77
N GLU A 45 -0.54 19.47 18.34
CA GLU A 45 -0.68 20.85 18.84
C GLU A 45 -2.04 21.50 18.46
N ASN A 46 -2.78 20.92 17.52
CA ASN A 46 -4.14 21.34 17.17
C ASN A 46 -5.21 20.85 18.17
N ALA A 47 -4.88 19.91 19.06
CA ALA A 47 -5.76 19.48 20.13
C ALA A 47 -5.52 20.39 21.35
N GLY A 48 -6.37 21.40 21.54
CA GLY A 48 -6.27 22.44 22.58
C GLY A 48 -6.36 21.97 24.05
N ASN A 49 -6.02 20.71 24.36
CA ASN A 49 -6.03 20.14 25.70
C ASN A 49 -4.70 19.40 25.94
N ASN A 50 -4.16 19.50 27.17
CA ASN A 50 -2.94 18.84 27.71
C ASN A 50 -3.01 17.29 27.71
N GLU A 51 -3.40 16.68 26.59
CA GLU A 51 -3.55 15.24 26.47
C GLU A 51 -2.40 14.71 25.61
N SER A 52 -1.46 14.02 26.25
CA SER A 52 -0.24 13.54 25.63
C SER A 52 -0.52 12.73 24.36
N VAL A 53 0.14 13.10 23.25
CA VAL A 53 0.13 12.32 22.01
C VAL A 53 1.08 11.15 22.18
N HIS A 54 0.58 9.92 22.02
CA HIS A 54 1.37 8.70 22.14
C HIS A 54 1.16 7.79 20.93
N ASP A 55 2.15 6.97 20.62
CA ASP A 55 1.98 5.83 19.71
C ASP A 55 1.05 4.78 20.36
N GLU A 56 -0.03 4.43 19.66
CA GLU A 56 -0.98 3.42 20.08
C GLU A 56 -1.36 2.49 18.93
N LEU A 57 -1.81 1.28 19.28
CA LEU A 57 -2.36 0.35 18.28
C LEU A 57 -3.79 0.75 17.95
N LEU A 58 -3.98 1.26 16.74
CA LEU A 58 -5.26 1.69 16.20
C LEU A 58 -5.86 0.60 15.32
N ARG A 59 -7.16 0.34 15.52
CA ARG A 59 -7.92 -0.62 14.72
C ARG A 59 -8.78 0.14 13.71
N VAL A 60 -8.28 0.26 12.49
CA VAL A 60 -8.94 0.99 11.41
C VAL A 60 -10.04 0.11 10.82
N PRO A 61 -11.32 0.54 10.81
CA PRO A 61 -12.38 -0.20 10.16
C PRO A 61 -12.20 -0.16 8.65
N VAL A 62 -12.34 -1.33 8.01
CA VAL A 62 -12.31 -1.51 6.57
C VAL A 62 -13.71 -1.96 6.12
N MET A 63 -13.98 -1.87 4.82
CA MET A 63 -15.24 -2.38 4.25
C MET A 63 -15.48 -3.86 4.59
N MET A 64 -16.76 -4.26 4.58
CA MET A 64 -17.21 -5.65 4.83
C MET A 64 -16.83 -6.20 6.20
N GLY A 65 -16.75 -5.33 7.23
CA GLY A 65 -16.50 -5.75 8.61
C GLY A 65 -15.06 -6.17 8.91
N ARG A 66 -14.13 -6.00 7.96
CA ARG A 66 -12.70 -6.21 8.19
C ARG A 66 -12.09 -5.05 8.99
N THR A 67 -10.95 -5.30 9.62
CA THR A 67 -10.19 -4.26 10.32
C THR A 67 -8.70 -4.36 10.02
N LEU A 68 -8.01 -3.22 10.05
CA LEU A 68 -6.58 -3.10 9.86
C LEU A 68 -5.95 -2.52 11.14
N ASP A 69 -5.07 -3.30 11.77
CA ASP A 69 -4.35 -2.86 12.95
C ASP A 69 -3.07 -2.13 12.51
N VAL A 70 -2.92 -0.86 12.90
CA VAL A 70 -1.79 0.02 12.54
C VAL A 70 -1.34 0.79 13.77
N ARG A 71 -0.03 1.00 13.92
CA ARG A 71 0.51 1.87 14.95
C ARG A 71 0.43 3.33 14.53
N GLY A 72 0.12 4.22 15.46
CA GLY A 72 -0.14 5.61 15.12
C GLY A 72 -0.76 6.39 16.25
N SER A 73 -1.14 7.61 15.95
CA SER A 73 -1.98 8.41 16.83
C SER A 73 -3.12 9.02 16.03
N ALA A 74 -4.33 8.80 16.53
CA ALA A 74 -5.51 9.39 15.95
C ALA A 74 -5.62 10.90 16.22
N LYS A 75 -4.86 11.43 17.18
CA LYS A 75 -4.83 12.88 17.41
C LYS A 75 -3.90 13.58 16.45
N SER A 76 -2.75 12.98 16.18
CA SER A 76 -1.78 13.55 15.26
C SER A 76 -2.10 13.27 13.80
N GLY A 77 -2.95 12.27 13.50
CA GLY A 77 -3.24 11.87 12.12
C GLY A 77 -2.05 11.20 11.44
N VAL A 78 -1.10 10.68 12.21
CA VAL A 78 0.11 10.02 11.71
C VAL A 78 0.09 8.54 12.08
N CYS A 79 0.36 7.67 11.11
CA CYS A 79 0.55 6.24 11.32
C CYS A 79 1.92 5.76 10.88
N ARG A 80 2.32 4.60 11.39
CA ARG A 80 3.56 3.93 11.06
C ARG A 80 3.35 2.43 10.88
N ALA A 81 3.98 1.87 9.85
CA ALA A 81 3.90 0.45 9.51
C ALA A 81 5.18 -0.01 8.83
N SER A 82 5.50 -1.30 8.93
CA SER A 82 6.55 -1.91 8.11
C SER A 82 6.04 -2.27 6.72
N PHE A 83 6.94 -2.33 5.75
CA PHE A 83 6.66 -2.82 4.40
C PHE A 83 6.06 -4.22 4.46
N SER A 84 6.64 -5.11 5.27
CA SER A 84 6.15 -6.48 5.44
C SER A 84 4.72 -6.55 5.96
N LEU A 85 4.31 -5.67 6.88
CA LEU A 85 2.94 -5.63 7.39
C LEU A 85 1.94 -5.31 6.27
N LEU A 86 2.31 -4.40 5.36
CA LEU A 86 1.39 -3.91 4.33
C LEU A 86 1.46 -4.70 3.02
N CYS A 87 2.63 -5.21 2.63
CA CYS A 87 2.87 -5.78 1.31
C CYS A 87 3.19 -7.29 1.32
N ASP A 88 3.60 -7.86 2.46
CA ASP A 88 3.79 -9.32 2.61
C ASP A 88 2.55 -10.03 3.19
N THR A 89 1.48 -9.30 3.49
CA THR A 89 0.21 -9.86 3.96
C THR A 89 -0.91 -9.66 2.96
N GLU A 90 -2.06 -10.29 3.20
CA GLU A 90 -3.25 -10.26 2.34
C GLU A 90 -4.03 -8.92 2.40
N LYS A 91 -3.32 -7.78 2.40
CA LYS A 91 -3.94 -6.45 2.27
C LYS A 91 -4.15 -6.08 0.82
N GLY A 92 -5.22 -5.34 0.57
CA GLY A 92 -5.55 -4.82 -0.76
C GLY A 92 -5.92 -3.34 -0.72
N ALA A 93 -6.38 -2.84 -1.88
CA ALA A 93 -6.72 -1.43 -2.06
C ALA A 93 -7.67 -0.88 -0.98
N ALA A 94 -8.67 -1.66 -0.54
CA ALA A 94 -9.60 -1.24 0.48
C ALA A 94 -8.95 -1.02 1.86
N ASP A 95 -7.93 -1.80 2.21
CA ASP A 95 -7.18 -1.63 3.46
C ASP A 95 -6.34 -0.35 3.42
N TYR A 96 -5.67 -0.10 2.29
CA TYR A 96 -4.87 1.12 2.09
C TYR A 96 -5.74 2.37 2.02
N LYS A 97 -6.89 2.30 1.35
CA LYS A 97 -7.89 3.36 1.32
C LYS A 97 -8.38 3.73 2.71
N ALA A 98 -8.76 2.72 3.51
CA ALA A 98 -9.23 2.95 4.87
C ALA A 98 -8.14 3.64 5.72
N MET A 99 -6.88 3.25 5.55
CA MET A 99 -5.75 3.93 6.18
C MET A 99 -5.61 5.37 5.69
N ALA A 100 -5.67 5.61 4.38
CA ALA A 100 -5.46 6.93 3.77
C ALA A 100 -6.57 7.93 4.08
N GLU A 101 -7.77 7.42 4.33
CA GLU A 101 -8.92 8.19 4.80
C GLU A 101 -8.81 8.59 6.29
N CYS A 102 -8.07 7.80 7.09
CA CYS A 102 -7.90 8.04 8.51
C CYS A 102 -6.67 8.92 8.80
N PHE A 103 -5.56 8.68 8.11
CA PHE A 103 -4.29 9.33 8.40
C PHE A 103 -3.89 10.29 7.28
N HIS A 104 -3.18 11.36 7.64
CA HIS A 104 -2.59 12.29 6.66
C HIS A 104 -1.13 12.00 6.35
N THR A 105 -0.44 11.23 7.21
CA THR A 105 0.96 10.83 7.01
C THR A 105 1.17 9.37 7.37
N LEU A 106 1.85 8.62 6.50
CA LEU A 106 2.33 7.25 6.72
C LEU A 106 3.85 7.30 6.79
N VAL A 107 4.39 6.79 7.88
CA VAL A 107 5.80 6.42 8.00
C VAL A 107 5.93 4.93 7.68
N LEU A 108 6.62 4.60 6.59
CA LEU A 108 6.77 3.24 6.08
C LEU A 108 8.20 2.75 6.31
N ASP A 109 8.35 1.71 7.13
CA ASP A 109 9.66 1.14 7.44
C ASP A 109 10.07 0.04 6.44
N ASP A 110 11.36 0.00 6.12
CA ASP A 110 12.06 -1.15 5.51
C ASP A 110 11.54 -1.53 4.11
N VAL A 111 11.37 -0.54 3.22
CA VAL A 111 11.01 -0.79 1.81
C VAL A 111 12.20 -1.44 1.08
N PRO A 112 12.08 -2.70 0.63
CA PRO A 112 13.18 -3.38 -0.05
C PRO A 112 13.32 -2.93 -1.50
N ALA A 113 14.45 -3.26 -2.12
CA ALA A 113 14.55 -3.28 -3.58
C ALA A 113 13.74 -4.46 -4.14
N LEU A 114 12.63 -4.17 -4.81
CA LEU A 114 11.69 -5.16 -5.35
C LEU A 114 12.16 -5.70 -6.69
N SER A 115 12.47 -7.00 -6.70
CA SER A 115 12.85 -7.75 -7.90
C SER A 115 11.65 -8.45 -8.55
N MET A 116 11.86 -9.06 -9.73
CA MET A 116 10.89 -9.93 -10.41
C MET A 116 10.31 -11.05 -9.54
N ALA A 117 11.12 -11.58 -8.62
CA ALA A 117 10.67 -12.64 -7.71
C ALA A 117 9.59 -12.16 -6.72
N GLN A 118 9.54 -10.85 -6.45
CA GLN A 118 8.64 -10.20 -5.50
C GLN A 118 7.52 -9.44 -6.21
N HIS A 119 7.06 -9.94 -7.36
CA HIS A 119 6.06 -9.26 -8.18
C HIS A 119 4.73 -9.03 -7.43
N ASP A 120 4.32 -9.93 -6.53
CA ASP A 120 3.11 -9.76 -5.72
C ASP A 120 3.25 -8.61 -4.72
N GLN A 121 4.39 -8.55 -4.01
CA GLN A 121 4.74 -7.44 -3.13
C GLN A 121 4.79 -6.13 -3.92
N ALA A 122 5.37 -6.17 -5.13
CA ALA A 122 5.47 -4.99 -5.98
C ALA A 122 4.10 -4.50 -6.45
N ARG A 123 3.18 -5.40 -6.80
CA ARG A 123 1.78 -5.04 -7.10
C ARG A 123 1.09 -4.43 -5.88
N ARG A 124 1.25 -5.00 -4.68
CA ARG A 124 0.68 -4.45 -3.44
C ARG A 124 1.26 -3.09 -3.10
N PHE A 125 2.56 -2.90 -3.28
CA PHE A 125 3.21 -1.62 -3.07
C PHE A 125 2.74 -0.55 -4.06
N ILE A 126 2.53 -0.90 -5.34
CA ILE A 126 1.89 0.00 -6.31
C ILE A 126 0.49 0.39 -5.82
N LEU A 127 -0.33 -0.57 -5.42
CA LEU A 127 -1.68 -0.28 -4.90
C LEU A 127 -1.65 0.63 -3.67
N LEU A 128 -0.69 0.41 -2.76
CA LEU A 128 -0.48 1.28 -1.61
C LEU A 128 -0.16 2.71 -2.06
N VAL A 129 0.85 2.90 -2.91
CA VAL A 129 1.24 4.22 -3.43
C VAL A 129 0.07 4.91 -4.13
N ASP A 130 -0.72 4.15 -4.89
CA ASP A 130 -1.86 4.67 -5.62
C ASP A 130 -2.94 5.22 -4.71
N GLU A 131 -3.32 4.48 -3.68
CA GLU A 131 -4.31 4.92 -2.70
C GLU A 131 -3.81 6.11 -1.88
N MET A 132 -2.53 6.11 -1.48
CA MET A 132 -1.93 7.24 -0.78
C MET A 132 -1.90 8.50 -1.64
N TYR A 133 -1.56 8.36 -2.92
CA TYR A 133 -1.51 9.46 -3.89
C TYR A 133 -2.90 10.07 -4.14
N GLU A 134 -3.90 9.22 -4.34
CA GLU A 134 -5.29 9.62 -4.59
C GLU A 134 -5.85 10.40 -3.41
N HIS A 135 -5.58 9.92 -2.19
CA HIS A 135 -6.04 10.57 -0.97
C HIS A 135 -5.13 11.69 -0.51
N ARG A 136 -4.13 12.12 -1.28
CA ARG A 136 -3.16 13.17 -0.89
C ARG A 136 -2.48 12.89 0.44
N MET A 137 -2.20 11.63 0.76
CA MET A 137 -1.48 11.25 1.98
C MET A 137 0.02 11.45 1.78
N ARG A 138 0.69 11.98 2.81
CA ARG A 138 2.15 12.10 2.82
C ARG A 138 2.74 10.73 3.14
N LEU A 139 3.73 10.31 2.36
CA LEU A 139 4.50 9.09 2.59
C LEU A 139 5.93 9.47 2.97
N VAL A 140 6.41 9.02 4.11
CA VAL A 140 7.82 9.05 4.51
C VAL A 140 8.28 7.61 4.60
N ALA A 141 9.39 7.24 3.99
CA ALA A 141 9.82 5.84 3.94
C ALA A 141 11.31 5.67 4.23
N SER A 142 11.67 4.57 4.91
CA SER A 142 13.03 4.03 4.83
C SER A 142 13.09 3.00 3.72
N SER A 143 14.13 3.06 2.89
CA SER A 143 14.24 2.27 1.67
C SER A 143 15.66 1.78 1.45
N GLU A 144 15.78 0.60 0.85
CA GLU A 144 17.07 0.08 0.38
C GLU A 144 17.58 0.88 -0.83
N ALA A 145 16.66 1.35 -1.67
CA ALA A 145 16.96 2.22 -2.79
C ALA A 145 17.00 3.70 -2.37
N SER A 146 18.00 4.44 -2.88
CA SER A 146 18.17 5.89 -2.64
C SER A 146 17.18 6.77 -3.39
N GLU A 147 16.58 6.25 -4.46
CA GLU A 147 15.56 6.96 -5.25
C GLU A 147 14.37 6.05 -5.55
N PRO A 148 13.16 6.61 -5.75
CA PRO A 148 11.97 5.84 -6.10
C PRO A 148 12.15 4.92 -7.32
N CYS A 149 12.96 5.31 -8.30
CA CYS A 149 13.23 4.49 -9.48
C CYS A 149 14.02 3.22 -9.16
N GLY A 150 14.84 3.24 -8.10
CA GLY A 150 15.64 2.09 -7.66
C GLY A 150 14.87 1.06 -6.83
N ILE A 151 13.65 1.40 -6.39
CA ILE A 151 12.78 0.48 -5.65
C ILE A 151 12.35 -0.67 -6.55
N PHE A 152 12.08 -0.42 -7.84
CA PHE A 152 11.61 -1.43 -8.77
C PHE A 152 12.75 -1.90 -9.68
N GLN A 153 13.40 -3.01 -9.32
CA GLN A 153 14.51 -3.60 -10.05
C GLN A 153 14.00 -4.67 -11.02
N PHE A 154 13.53 -4.22 -12.19
CA PHE A 154 13.04 -5.08 -13.27
C PHE A 154 14.04 -5.02 -14.42
N ASP A 155 14.64 -6.15 -14.77
CA ASP A 155 15.54 -6.25 -15.90
C ASP A 155 14.76 -6.23 -17.22
N GLU A 156 15.13 -5.31 -18.10
CA GLU A 156 14.56 -5.19 -19.45
C GLU A 156 14.68 -6.50 -20.25
N GLU A 157 15.71 -7.29 -19.96
CA GLU A 157 16.00 -8.56 -20.61
C GLU A 157 14.95 -9.62 -20.25
N SER A 158 14.67 -9.88 -18.96
CA SER A 158 13.60 -10.82 -18.57
C SER A 158 12.23 -10.44 -19.11
N VAL A 159 11.91 -9.13 -19.21
CA VAL A 159 10.65 -8.67 -19.82
C VAL A 159 10.64 -8.91 -21.34
N ARG A 160 11.79 -8.78 -22.01
CA ARG A 160 11.94 -9.05 -23.44
C ARG A 160 11.88 -10.55 -23.74
N THR A 161 12.59 -11.40 -22.99
CA THR A 161 12.53 -12.86 -23.17
C THR A 161 11.11 -13.38 -22.93
N ALA A 162 10.45 -12.84 -21.90
CA ALA A 162 9.03 -13.01 -21.67
C ALA A 162 8.20 -12.61 -22.90
N SER A 163 8.49 -11.47 -23.53
CA SER A 163 7.73 -10.97 -24.69
C SER A 163 8.06 -11.60 -26.06
N GLU A 164 9.26 -12.12 -26.26
CA GLU A 164 9.77 -12.59 -27.56
C GLU A 164 9.52 -14.08 -27.79
N GLY A 165 9.31 -14.88 -26.72
CA GLY A 165 9.02 -16.31 -26.82
C GLY A 165 7.71 -16.69 -27.53
N THR A 166 6.86 -15.74 -27.93
CA THR A 166 5.54 -15.99 -28.54
C THR A 166 5.20 -15.16 -29.79
N ASN A 167 6.09 -14.27 -30.26
CA ASN A 167 5.78 -13.41 -31.41
C ASN A 167 6.12 -14.03 -32.79
N SER A 168 6.33 -15.35 -32.88
CA SER A 168 6.32 -16.01 -34.19
C SER A 168 4.88 -16.34 -34.59
N PRO A 169 4.40 -15.89 -35.77
CA PRO A 169 3.06 -16.23 -36.28
C PRO A 169 2.78 -17.74 -36.27
N ALA A 170 3.84 -18.56 -36.40
CA ALA A 170 3.75 -20.01 -36.37
C ALA A 170 3.38 -20.58 -34.98
N ALA A 171 3.89 -19.99 -33.89
CA ALA A 171 3.67 -20.48 -32.53
C ALA A 171 2.25 -20.18 -32.03
N ILE A 172 1.68 -19.04 -32.43
CA ILE A 172 0.29 -18.67 -32.12
C ILE A 172 -0.69 -19.58 -32.87
N GLU A 173 -0.36 -19.98 -34.10
CA GLU A 173 -1.19 -20.88 -34.91
C GLU A 173 -1.12 -22.33 -34.39
N GLU A 174 0.06 -22.80 -33.96
CA GLU A 174 0.22 -24.12 -33.33
C GLU A 174 -0.52 -24.22 -31.99
N GLU A 175 -0.45 -23.19 -31.15
CA GLU A 175 -1.12 -23.22 -29.83
C GLU A 175 -2.65 -23.12 -29.99
N LYS A 176 -3.14 -22.30 -30.93
CA LYS A 176 -4.58 -22.27 -31.28
C LYS A 176 -5.07 -23.62 -31.83
N GLN A 177 -4.26 -24.29 -32.65
CA GLN A 177 -4.61 -25.61 -33.19
C GLN A 177 -4.57 -26.70 -32.12
N ARG A 178 -3.67 -26.62 -31.12
CA ARG A 178 -3.63 -27.54 -29.97
C ARG A 178 -4.85 -27.38 -29.07
N VAL A 179 -5.18 -26.15 -28.67
CA VAL A 179 -6.36 -25.85 -27.83
C VAL A 179 -7.67 -26.26 -28.53
N ASN A 180 -7.79 -26.05 -29.84
CA ASN A 180 -8.99 -26.44 -30.58
C ASN A 180 -9.11 -27.97 -30.77
N LYS A 181 -7.98 -28.70 -30.78
CA LYS A 181 -7.95 -30.17 -30.89
C LYS A 181 -8.29 -30.86 -29.57
N GLU A 182 -7.88 -30.28 -28.44
CA GLU A 182 -8.24 -30.78 -27.10
C GLU A 182 -9.73 -30.55 -26.78
N ASN A 183 -10.29 -29.40 -27.18
CA ASN A 183 -11.72 -29.12 -27.04
C ASN A 183 -12.61 -29.98 -27.97
N ALA A 184 -12.07 -30.48 -29.08
CA ALA A 184 -12.78 -31.39 -29.98
C ALA A 184 -12.77 -32.85 -29.49
N ALA A 185 -11.84 -33.23 -28.60
CA ALA A 185 -11.70 -34.60 -28.11
C ALA A 185 -12.57 -34.90 -26.88
N VAL A 186 -13.10 -33.87 -26.20
CA VAL A 186 -14.00 -34.00 -25.05
C VAL A 186 -15.38 -33.51 -25.46
N GLY A 187 -16.20 -34.41 -25.99
CA GLY A 187 -17.60 -34.13 -26.28
C GLY A 187 -18.42 -34.03 -25.00
N VAL A 188 -18.59 -32.82 -24.44
CA VAL A 188 -19.59 -32.50 -23.41
C VAL A 188 -20.11 -31.07 -23.67
N PRO A 189 -21.43 -30.81 -23.58
CA PRO A 189 -22.04 -29.62 -24.18
C PRO A 189 -21.87 -28.35 -23.34
N THR A 190 -21.82 -27.24 -24.07
CA THR A 190 -21.79 -25.85 -23.58
C THR A 190 -23.11 -25.49 -22.89
N THR A 191 -23.18 -25.57 -21.56
CA THR A 191 -24.12 -24.78 -20.75
C THR A 191 -23.52 -24.44 -19.39
N SER A 192 -23.62 -23.17 -19.02
CA SER A 192 -23.30 -22.60 -17.71
C SER A 192 -23.98 -23.35 -16.56
N SER A 193 -23.21 -23.84 -15.58
CA SER A 193 -23.72 -24.23 -14.27
C SER A 193 -22.63 -24.09 -13.20
N TRP A 194 -22.87 -23.21 -12.24
CA TRP A 194 -22.02 -22.90 -11.09
C TRP A 194 -22.20 -23.92 -9.96
N ASP A 195 -21.77 -25.18 -10.13
CA ASP A 195 -21.76 -26.16 -9.02
C ASP A 195 -20.86 -27.37 -9.30
N ALA A 196 -19.62 -27.39 -8.80
CA ALA A 196 -18.83 -28.61 -8.50
C ALA A 196 -17.55 -28.29 -7.67
N PRO A 197 -17.03 -29.23 -6.86
CA PRO A 197 -16.38 -28.95 -5.58
C PRO A 197 -14.85 -28.74 -5.63
N VAL A 198 -14.36 -28.09 -4.57
CA VAL A 198 -12.95 -27.84 -4.24
C VAL A 198 -12.17 -29.15 -4.07
N GLY A 199 -11.10 -29.33 -4.86
CA GLY A 199 -10.01 -30.27 -4.54
C GLY A 199 -9.68 -31.29 -5.63
N ALA A 200 -8.87 -30.91 -6.62
CA ALA A 200 -8.07 -31.85 -7.42
C ALA A 200 -6.99 -31.10 -8.24
N TYR A 201 -5.87 -30.73 -7.61
CA TYR A 201 -4.63 -30.49 -8.34
C TYR A 201 -3.51 -31.29 -7.66
N GLY A 202 -3.13 -32.40 -8.31
CA GLY A 202 -1.92 -33.16 -7.99
C GLY A 202 -0.67 -32.47 -8.57
N PRO A 203 0.53 -32.71 -8.01
CA PRO A 203 1.74 -32.00 -8.39
C PRO A 203 2.47 -32.71 -9.53
N ALA A 204 2.51 -32.12 -10.72
CA ALA A 204 3.52 -32.42 -11.72
C ALA A 204 3.62 -31.30 -12.78
N GLN A 205 4.80 -30.68 -12.83
CA GLN A 205 5.45 -30.05 -13.98
C GLN A 205 4.62 -29.16 -14.91
N MET A 206 4.90 -27.85 -14.88
CA MET A 206 5.14 -27.08 -16.10
C MET A 206 6.06 -25.89 -15.81
N ALA A 207 7.33 -26.03 -16.18
CA ALA A 207 8.21 -24.90 -16.45
C ALA A 207 7.81 -24.33 -17.82
N GLY A 208 6.89 -23.38 -17.80
CA GLY A 208 6.48 -22.58 -18.96
C GLY A 208 5.97 -21.25 -18.43
N LEU A 209 6.56 -20.14 -18.88
CA LEU A 209 6.01 -18.82 -18.58
C LEU A 209 4.63 -18.75 -19.26
N ASP A 210 3.58 -18.87 -18.45
CA ASP A 210 2.19 -18.70 -18.85
C ASP A 210 2.00 -17.36 -19.59
N VAL A 211 1.33 -17.38 -20.74
CA VAL A 211 1.00 -16.18 -21.54
C VAL A 211 0.24 -15.15 -20.71
N GLY A 212 -0.58 -15.61 -19.74
CA GLY A 212 -1.23 -14.75 -18.76
C GLY A 212 -0.22 -13.97 -17.90
N ASN A 213 0.85 -14.63 -17.44
CA ASN A 213 1.93 -14.00 -16.70
C ASN A 213 2.71 -12.98 -17.56
N LEU A 214 2.88 -13.23 -18.86
CA LEU A 214 3.59 -12.33 -19.77
C LEU A 214 2.89 -10.98 -19.97
N VAL A 215 1.57 -11.00 -20.19
CA VAL A 215 0.75 -9.78 -20.27
C VAL A 215 0.77 -9.06 -18.93
N ALA A 216 0.60 -9.81 -17.83
CA ALA A 216 0.64 -9.26 -16.48
C ALA A 216 1.99 -8.62 -16.12
N LEU A 217 3.11 -9.05 -16.71
CA LEU A 217 4.44 -8.45 -16.52
C LEU A 217 4.63 -7.16 -17.33
N LYS A 218 4.08 -7.09 -18.55
CA LYS A 218 4.11 -5.85 -19.35
C LYS A 218 3.29 -4.74 -18.70
N ASP A 219 2.08 -5.07 -18.22
CA ASP A 219 1.22 -4.12 -17.51
C ASP A 219 1.85 -3.66 -16.21
N LEU A 220 2.55 -4.57 -15.53
CA LEU A 220 3.26 -4.27 -14.30
C LEU A 220 4.38 -3.23 -14.51
N LYS A 221 5.09 -3.28 -15.64
CA LYS A 221 6.11 -2.27 -15.98
C LYS A 221 5.52 -0.87 -16.18
N VAL A 222 4.35 -0.77 -16.81
CA VAL A 222 3.63 0.51 -16.97
C VAL A 222 3.20 1.02 -15.59
N ALA A 223 2.68 0.11 -14.74
CA ALA A 223 2.31 0.43 -13.37
C ALA A 223 3.49 0.92 -12.53
N PHE A 224 4.70 0.35 -12.69
CA PHE A 224 5.90 0.82 -12.00
C PHE A 224 6.29 2.23 -12.40
N LYS A 225 6.38 2.52 -13.71
CA LYS A 225 6.71 3.88 -14.17
C LYS A 225 5.74 4.91 -13.60
N ARG A 226 4.46 4.56 -13.54
CA ARG A 226 3.41 5.38 -12.95
C ARG A 226 3.61 5.55 -11.44
N ALA A 227 3.88 4.47 -10.69
CA ALA A 227 4.14 4.52 -9.26
C ALA A 227 5.38 5.37 -8.93
N VAL A 228 6.47 5.22 -9.68
CA VAL A 228 7.68 6.07 -9.54
C VAL A 228 7.36 7.54 -9.79
N SER A 229 6.57 7.86 -10.82
CA SER A 229 6.13 9.23 -11.07
C SER A 229 5.32 9.80 -9.91
N ARG A 230 4.40 9.01 -9.35
CA ARG A 230 3.60 9.39 -8.17
C ARG A 230 4.48 9.62 -6.96
N LEU A 231 5.40 8.72 -6.67
CA LEU A 231 6.35 8.87 -5.57
C LEU A 231 7.21 10.12 -5.68
N ARG A 232 7.62 10.51 -6.90
CA ARG A 232 8.33 11.78 -7.14
C ARG A 232 7.44 12.99 -6.93
N GLU A 233 6.20 12.95 -7.43
CA GLU A 233 5.25 14.04 -7.25
C GLU A 233 4.85 14.23 -5.77
N MET A 234 4.72 13.14 -5.01
CA MET A 234 4.45 13.16 -3.57
C MET A 234 5.54 13.86 -2.76
N GLN A 235 6.73 14.02 -3.34
CA GLN A 235 7.86 14.75 -2.74
C GLN A 235 7.89 16.23 -3.11
N SER A 236 7.01 16.68 -4.01
CA SER A 236 6.93 18.08 -4.41
C SER A 236 6.24 18.94 -3.35
N ASP A 237 6.70 20.17 -3.18
CA ASP A 237 6.12 21.15 -2.25
C ASP A 237 4.62 21.32 -2.48
N LYS A 238 4.22 21.42 -3.76
CA LYS A 238 2.81 21.53 -4.15
C LYS A 238 1.95 20.39 -3.60
N TYR A 239 2.45 19.15 -3.66
CA TYR A 239 1.70 18.00 -3.15
C TYR A 239 1.60 18.05 -1.61
N LEU A 240 2.66 18.49 -0.93
CA LEU A 240 2.66 18.66 0.53
C LEU A 240 1.72 19.79 0.99
N GLU A 241 1.64 20.89 0.25
CA GLU A 241 0.67 21.96 0.47
C GLU A 241 -0.77 21.44 0.31
N GLU A 242 -1.04 20.67 -0.75
CA GLU A 242 -2.33 20.02 -0.96
C GLU A 242 -2.67 19.06 0.20
N ASN A 243 -1.70 18.26 0.68
CA ASN A 243 -1.88 17.40 1.87
C ASN A 243 -2.37 18.20 3.09
N ILE A 244 -1.75 19.35 3.39
CA ILE A 244 -2.12 20.21 4.52
C ILE A 244 -3.56 20.71 4.36
N ARG A 245 -3.94 21.14 3.15
CA ARG A 245 -5.27 21.67 2.86
C ARG A 245 -6.40 20.68 3.18
N TYR A 246 -6.17 19.39 2.96
CA TYR A 246 -7.16 18.34 3.21
C TYR A 246 -7.16 17.78 4.64
N ARG A 247 -6.30 18.26 5.56
CA ARG A 247 -6.20 17.71 6.92
C ARG A 247 -7.48 17.82 7.73
N HIS A 248 -8.19 18.94 7.65
CA HIS A 248 -9.44 19.16 8.40
C HIS A 248 -10.51 18.10 8.08
N GLN A 249 -10.65 17.71 6.81
CA GLN A 249 -11.62 16.71 6.35
C GLN A 249 -11.30 15.31 6.89
N ARG A 250 -10.03 15.00 7.15
CA ARG A 250 -9.59 13.71 7.71
C ARG A 250 -9.73 13.67 9.22
N ALA A 251 -9.47 14.78 9.92
CA ALA A 251 -9.67 14.87 11.36
C ALA A 251 -11.10 14.47 11.76
N GLU A 252 -12.12 14.96 11.03
CA GLU A 252 -13.53 14.58 11.27
C GLU A 252 -13.81 13.08 11.04
N ARG A 253 -13.08 12.44 10.12
CA ARG A 253 -13.24 11.00 9.85
C ARG A 253 -12.51 10.16 10.90
N LEU A 254 -11.35 10.63 11.32
CA LEU A 254 -10.52 10.01 12.35
C LEU A 254 -11.20 10.08 13.73
N GLU A 255 -11.84 11.19 14.08
CA GLU A 255 -12.69 11.30 15.28
C GLU A 255 -13.81 10.25 15.29
N ARG A 256 -14.53 10.11 14.15
CA ARG A 256 -15.56 9.08 14.00
C ARG A 256 -15.01 7.66 14.13
N VAL A 257 -13.81 7.40 13.59
CA VAL A 257 -13.15 6.10 13.73
C VAL A 257 -12.74 5.84 15.18
N VAL A 258 -12.20 6.84 15.88
CA VAL A 258 -11.85 6.75 17.31
C VAL A 258 -13.08 6.50 18.17
N GLU A 259 -14.19 7.17 17.91
CA GLU A 259 -15.47 6.94 18.59
C GLU A 259 -15.95 5.50 18.38
N VAL A 260 -15.98 5.02 17.13
CA VAL A 260 -16.35 3.63 16.81
C VAL A 260 -15.45 2.63 17.53
N VAL A 261 -14.14 2.87 17.61
CA VAL A 261 -13.21 1.99 18.35
C VAL A 261 -13.45 2.04 19.85
N LYS A 262 -13.75 3.22 20.43
CA LYS A 262 -14.12 3.35 21.84
C LYS A 262 -15.41 2.58 22.14
N ASP A 263 -16.41 2.66 21.25
CA ASP A 263 -17.66 1.93 21.37
C ASP A 263 -17.46 0.42 21.27
N ILE A 264 -16.62 -0.05 20.34
CA ILE A 264 -16.24 -1.47 20.27
C ILE A 264 -15.58 -1.90 21.59
N LYS A 265 -14.57 -1.16 22.09
CA LYS A 265 -13.89 -1.49 23.36
C LYS A 265 -14.86 -1.48 24.55
N SER A 266 -15.82 -0.55 24.59
CA SER A 266 -16.85 -0.42 25.63
C SER A 266 -17.85 -1.60 25.59
N GLY A 267 -18.29 -1.97 24.38
CA GLY A 267 -19.18 -3.12 24.16
C GLY A 267 -18.53 -4.44 24.57
N TYR A 268 -17.24 -4.65 24.25
CA TYR A 268 -16.49 -5.81 24.76
C TYR A 268 -16.44 -5.80 26.30
N LYS A 269 -16.17 -4.67 26.94
CA LYS A 269 -16.08 -4.59 28.42
C LYS A 269 -17.41 -4.91 29.13
N GLN A 270 -18.55 -4.51 28.56
CA GLN A 270 -19.89 -4.81 29.12
C GLN A 270 -20.30 -6.27 28.94
N VAL A 271 -19.91 -6.93 27.84
CA VAL A 271 -20.22 -8.35 27.61
C VAL A 271 -19.46 -9.25 28.60
N TYR A 272 -18.22 -8.90 28.94
CA TYR A 272 -17.41 -9.66 29.91
C TYR A 272 -17.67 -9.31 31.39
N SER A 273 -18.34 -8.19 31.71
CA SER A 273 -18.72 -7.87 33.10
C SER A 273 -20.07 -8.44 33.54
N LYS A 274 -20.81 -9.11 32.64
CA LYS A 274 -22.10 -9.77 32.95
C LYS A 274 -21.99 -11.29 33.11
N GLN A 275 -20.76 -11.83 33.14
CA GLN A 275 -20.50 -13.27 33.33
C GLN A 275 -19.78 -13.59 34.65
N VAL A 276 -19.80 -12.69 35.64
CA VAL A 276 -19.30 -12.94 37.00
C VAL A 276 -20.40 -12.69 38.02
#